data_AF-A0A1H0Q369-F1
#
_entry.id   AF-A0A1H0Q369-F1
#
_cell.length_a   1.000
_cell.length_b   1.000
_cell.length_c   1.000
_cell.angle_alpha   90.00
_cell.angle_beta   90.00
_cell.angle_gamma   90.00
#
_symmetry.space_group_name_H-M   'P 1'
#
loop_
_entity.id
_entity.type
_entity.pdbx_description
1 polymer ?
#
loop_
_entity_poly.entity_id
_entity_poly.type
_entity_poly.pdbx_seq_one_letter_code
_entity_poly.pdbx_strand_id
1 'polypeptide(L)'
;MNTLSSLVYMNIDLVQDLSSLLIDGYLDSKSIREAHDETISKKIQSLTKNQLTNDLKKTKNDKDINKVTDENCLEYVDNTKALEGRTYGRNEVTYKKVYSLFYFYNILIPTMKRLNLIRSITAKDIIDNNVYDGEFVEFHGNMSINILSNTIENTINILKSYNIKTLDERVYTKDIGPLTYTMIVDILTYINKELARNNTFDCLVNMGNSNAVLNLNFNYVDKKGALYDIAQCNCKVFGKVCKVATKKTEHISLLRKTGLDSYYETLLTSINPYLILLNDSGYLIPLDIITDIYSPAIQVIPVGISV
;
A
#
# COMPACT_ATOMS: atom_id res chain seq x y z
N MET A 1 -26.25 -12.16 4.31
CA MET A 1 -25.83 -11.27 5.41
C MET A 1 -24.58 -10.55 4.94
N ASN A 2 -24.62 -9.22 4.77
CA ASN A 2 -23.41 -8.43 4.53
C ASN A 2 -22.68 -8.31 5.87
N THR A 3 -21.78 -9.25 6.14
CA THR A 3 -20.79 -9.09 7.20
C THR A 3 -19.95 -7.87 6.87
N LEU A 4 -19.82 -6.94 7.82
CA LEU A 4 -19.01 -5.74 7.68
C LEU A 4 -17.54 -6.18 7.61
N SER A 5 -17.03 -6.43 6.41
CA SER A 5 -15.66 -6.88 6.18
C SER A 5 -14.70 -5.74 6.53
N SER A 6 -13.75 -5.99 7.42
CA SER A 6 -12.76 -5.00 7.83
C SER A 6 -11.62 -4.97 6.82
N LEU A 7 -11.25 -3.79 6.34
CA LEU A 7 -10.14 -3.63 5.41
C LEU A 7 -8.82 -3.58 6.18
N VAL A 8 -7.94 -4.55 5.94
CA VAL A 8 -6.66 -4.70 6.67
C VAL A 8 -5.46 -4.24 5.87
N TYR A 9 -5.60 -4.18 4.55
CA TYR A 9 -4.57 -3.70 3.64
C TYR A 9 -5.22 -2.91 2.50
N MET A 10 -4.64 -1.76 2.17
CA MET A 10 -5.03 -0.97 1.01
C MET A 10 -3.81 -0.35 0.34
N ASN A 11 -3.53 -0.75 -0.89
CA ASN A 11 -2.47 -0.13 -1.67
C ASN A 11 -2.89 1.28 -2.09
N ILE A 12 -2.43 2.28 -1.33
CA ILE A 12 -2.84 3.67 -1.46
C ILE A 12 -2.55 4.21 -2.85
N ASP A 13 -1.35 3.92 -3.35
CA ASP A 13 -0.86 4.43 -4.64
C ASP A 13 -1.70 3.86 -5.79
N LEU A 14 -1.96 2.55 -5.79
CA LEU A 14 -2.82 1.93 -6.82
C LEU A 14 -4.26 2.43 -6.75
N VAL A 15 -4.81 2.64 -5.55
CA VAL A 15 -6.16 3.19 -5.41
C VAL A 15 -6.22 4.61 -5.97
N GLN A 16 -5.21 5.44 -5.71
CA GLN A 16 -5.14 6.80 -6.27
C GLN A 16 -5.01 6.78 -7.79
N ASP A 17 -4.09 5.97 -8.33
CA ASP A 17 -3.89 5.84 -9.78
C ASP A 17 -5.15 5.37 -10.48
N LEU A 18 -5.78 4.28 -10.00
CA LEU A 18 -7.00 3.74 -10.59
C LEU A 18 -8.19 4.71 -10.45
N SER A 19 -8.30 5.41 -9.32
CA SER A 19 -9.36 6.41 -9.12
C SER A 19 -9.20 7.60 -10.07
N SER A 20 -7.96 8.04 -10.32
CA SER A 20 -7.67 9.13 -11.26
C SER A 20 -8.12 8.79 -12.68
N LEU A 21 -8.04 7.50 -13.06
CA LEU A 21 -8.42 7.01 -14.39
C LEU A 21 -9.93 6.77 -14.53
N LEU A 22 -10.62 6.35 -13.45
CA LEU A 22 -11.99 5.80 -13.54
C LEU A 22 -13.09 6.67 -12.92
N ILE A 23 -12.75 7.62 -12.04
CA ILE A 23 -13.72 8.35 -11.20
C ILE A 23 -13.67 9.89 -11.45
N ASP A 24 -12.76 10.36 -12.33
CA ASP A 24 -12.39 11.77 -12.54
C ASP A 24 -11.70 12.43 -11.32
N GLY A 25 -10.36 12.50 -11.36
CA GLY A 25 -9.45 13.50 -10.72
C GLY A 25 -9.68 14.01 -9.26
N TYR A 26 -8.61 14.03 -8.46
CA TYR A 26 -8.58 14.34 -7.02
C TYR A 26 -8.69 15.83 -6.59
N LEU A 27 -9.20 16.10 -5.36
CA LEU A 27 -9.22 17.40 -4.66
C LEU A 27 -8.69 17.29 -3.21
N ASP A 28 -7.75 18.18 -2.85
CA ASP A 28 -6.76 17.98 -1.77
C ASP A 28 -6.95 18.65 -0.37
N SER A 29 -7.81 19.66 -0.12
CA SER A 29 -7.86 20.32 1.21
C SER A 29 -9.00 21.33 1.36
N LYS A 30 -9.38 21.83 2.55
CA LYS A 30 -10.26 23.01 2.71
C LYS A 30 -9.54 24.04 3.57
N SER A 31 -9.28 25.24 3.05
CA SER A 31 -8.70 26.35 3.82
C SER A 31 -9.71 27.49 3.97
N ILE A 32 -9.99 27.86 5.21
CA ILE A 32 -10.75 29.08 5.55
C ILE A 32 -9.72 30.07 6.05
N ARG A 33 -9.60 31.22 5.38
CA ARG A 33 -8.75 32.33 5.83
C ARG A 33 -9.65 33.53 6.03
N GLU A 34 -9.82 33.90 7.29
CA GLU A 34 -10.50 35.13 7.69
C GLU A 34 -9.42 36.20 7.86
N ALA A 35 -9.52 37.28 7.10
CA ALA A 35 -8.61 38.42 7.19
C ALA A 35 -9.41 39.63 7.63
N HIS A 36 -9.10 40.14 8.83
CA HIS A 36 -9.60 41.42 9.33
C HIS A 36 -8.51 42.47 9.15
N ASP A 37 -8.70 43.38 8.20
CA ASP A 37 -7.88 44.58 8.06
C ASP A 37 -8.68 45.79 8.56
N GLU A 38 -8.26 46.35 9.68
CA GLU A 38 -8.77 47.63 10.17
C GLU A 38 -7.93 48.75 9.57
N THR A 39 -8.51 49.54 8.67
CA THR A 39 -7.85 50.73 8.11
C THR A 39 -8.68 51.98 8.41
N ILE A 40 -8.06 52.93 9.13
CA ILE A 40 -8.64 54.24 9.41
C ILE A 40 -8.05 55.21 8.38
N SER A 41 -8.88 55.68 7.45
CA SER A 41 -8.47 56.65 6.43
C SER A 41 -9.24 57.95 6.59
N LYS A 42 -8.54 59.08 6.69
CA LYS A 42 -9.15 60.40 6.80
C LYS A 42 -9.13 61.08 5.43
N LYS A 43 -10.31 61.26 4.82
CA LYS A 43 -10.46 61.97 3.55
C LYS A 43 -11.19 63.28 3.78
N ILE A 44 -10.64 64.37 3.26
CA ILE A 44 -11.29 65.68 3.22
C ILE A 44 -11.52 66.00 1.75
N GLN A 45 -12.78 66.00 1.33
CA GLN A 45 -13.13 66.33 -0.05
C GLN A 45 -14.30 67.30 -0.09
N SER A 46 -14.10 68.37 -0.86
CA SER A 46 -15.09 69.41 -1.16
C SER A 46 -15.54 69.23 -2.60
N LEU A 47 -16.86 69.26 -2.81
CA LEU A 47 -17.63 69.26 -4.06
C LEU A 47 -18.13 67.93 -4.65
N THR A 48 -19.33 68.07 -5.21
CA THR A 48 -20.31 67.12 -5.72
C THR A 48 -19.83 66.31 -6.93
N LYS A 49 -19.92 64.97 -6.82
CA LYS A 49 -19.97 64.07 -7.98
C LYS A 49 -20.86 62.87 -7.67
N ASN A 50 -21.87 62.66 -8.50
CA ASN A 50 -22.59 61.40 -8.55
C ASN A 50 -21.70 60.37 -9.26
N GLN A 51 -21.27 59.33 -8.54
CA GLN A 51 -20.74 58.11 -9.14
C GLN A 51 -21.50 56.92 -8.58
N LEU A 52 -22.19 56.22 -9.48
CA LEU A 52 -22.69 54.88 -9.27
C LEU A 52 -21.69 53.92 -9.92
N THR A 53 -21.03 53.11 -9.12
CA THR A 53 -20.20 52.00 -9.58
C THR A 53 -20.68 50.72 -8.89
N ASN A 54 -21.34 49.85 -9.65
CA ASN A 54 -21.60 48.47 -9.25
C ASN A 54 -20.66 47.57 -10.04
N ASP A 55 -19.53 47.21 -9.43
CA ASP A 55 -18.60 46.23 -9.99
C ASP A 55 -18.96 44.84 -9.46
N LEU A 56 -19.67 44.06 -10.28
CA LEU A 56 -19.82 42.62 -10.09
C LEU A 56 -18.77 41.91 -10.96
N LYS A 57 -17.64 41.52 -10.38
CA LYS A 57 -16.66 40.65 -11.05
C LYS A 57 -16.95 39.18 -10.71
N LYS A 58 -17.56 38.48 -11.67
CA LYS A 58 -17.53 37.01 -11.73
C LYS A 58 -16.39 36.61 -12.65
N THR A 59 -15.29 36.11 -12.09
CA THR A 59 -14.26 35.42 -12.87
C THR A 59 -14.56 33.93 -12.85
N LYS A 60 -15.02 33.40 -13.99
CA LYS A 60 -15.00 31.97 -14.29
C LYS A 60 -13.65 31.68 -14.93
N ASN A 61 -12.78 30.97 -14.23
CA ASN A 61 -11.71 30.23 -14.86
C ASN A 61 -12.07 28.74 -14.75
N ASP A 62 -11.78 27.97 -15.78
CA ASP A 62 -12.19 26.57 -16.00
C ASP A 62 -11.75 25.54 -14.94
N LYS A 63 -11.25 25.98 -13.78
CA LYS A 63 -10.76 25.12 -12.70
C LYS A 63 -11.25 25.47 -11.29
N ASP A 64 -11.86 26.64 -11.07
CA ASP A 64 -12.33 27.07 -9.74
C ASP A 64 -13.67 27.80 -9.83
N ILE A 65 -14.64 27.40 -8.99
CA ILE A 65 -15.85 28.21 -8.75
C ILE A 65 -15.54 29.16 -7.59
N ASN A 66 -14.93 30.29 -7.89
CA ASN A 66 -14.76 31.38 -6.92
C ASN A 66 -16.06 32.20 -6.86
N LYS A 67 -16.76 32.14 -5.72
CA LYS A 67 -17.91 33.01 -5.45
C LYS A 67 -17.49 34.05 -4.43
N VAL A 68 -17.05 35.22 -4.92
CA VAL A 68 -16.81 36.40 -4.08
C VAL A 68 -18.15 37.09 -3.87
N THR A 69 -18.57 37.23 -2.61
CA THR A 69 -19.71 38.06 -2.22
C THR A 69 -19.16 39.24 -1.45
N ASP A 70 -19.10 40.39 -2.11
CA ASP A 70 -18.80 41.67 -1.47
C ASP A 70 -20.12 42.26 -0.96
N GLU A 71 -20.28 42.37 0.36
CA GLU A 71 -21.38 43.12 0.96
C GLU A 71 -20.88 44.53 1.31
N ASN A 72 -21.28 45.51 0.49
CA ASN A 72 -21.03 46.92 0.74
C ASN A 72 -22.20 47.50 1.55
N CYS A 73 -21.99 47.83 2.82
CA CYS A 73 -22.90 48.70 3.57
C CYS A 73 -22.33 50.12 3.59
N LEU A 74 -22.97 51.03 2.85
CA LEU A 74 -22.70 52.47 2.91
C LEU A 74 -23.77 53.13 3.77
N GLU A 75 -23.45 53.50 5.01
CA GLU A 75 -24.28 54.44 5.77
C GLU A 75 -23.81 55.87 5.46
N TYR A 76 -24.65 56.62 4.74
CA TYR A 76 -24.41 58.04 4.45
C TYR A 76 -25.13 58.87 5.51
N VAL A 77 -24.39 59.50 6.41
CA VAL A 77 -24.91 60.58 7.26
C VAL A 77 -24.21 61.86 6.85
N ASP A 78 -24.96 62.72 6.15
CA ASP A 78 -24.52 64.05 5.78
C ASP A 78 -24.45 64.92 7.05
N ASN A 79 -23.23 65.19 7.53
CA ASN A 79 -22.77 66.54 7.87
C ASN A 79 -21.30 66.54 8.33
N THR A 80 -20.49 67.30 7.58
CA THR A 80 -19.22 67.96 7.94
C THR A 80 -18.31 67.34 9.03
N LYS A 81 -17.14 66.85 8.56
CA LYS A 81 -16.07 66.10 9.27
C LYS A 81 -16.39 64.63 9.51
N ALA A 82 -16.52 63.85 8.44
CA ALA A 82 -16.62 62.40 8.55
C ALA A 82 -15.24 61.77 8.85
N LEU A 83 -15.18 60.97 9.90
CA LEU A 83 -14.13 60.00 10.14
C LEU A 83 -14.56 58.72 9.40
N GLU A 84 -13.96 58.41 8.24
CA GLU A 84 -14.28 57.18 7.53
C GLU A 84 -13.58 56.00 8.22
N GLY A 85 -14.33 55.26 9.04
CA GLY A 85 -14.00 53.87 9.36
C GLY A 85 -14.46 52.99 8.21
N ARG A 86 -13.53 52.35 7.51
CA ARG A 86 -13.88 51.32 6.52
C ARG A 86 -13.61 49.96 7.14
N THR A 87 -14.68 49.29 7.55
CA THR A 87 -14.63 47.87 7.93
C THR A 87 -14.88 47.03 6.69
N TYR A 88 -13.81 46.44 6.13
CA TYR A 88 -13.96 45.47 5.06
C TYR A 88 -14.11 44.08 5.66
N GLY A 89 -15.33 43.53 5.61
CA GLY A 89 -15.55 42.11 5.86
C GLY A 89 -15.35 41.33 4.56
N ARG A 90 -14.14 40.82 4.31
CA ARG A 90 -13.90 39.96 3.14
C ARG A 90 -14.03 38.49 3.54
N ASN A 91 -15.18 37.90 3.26
CA ASN A 91 -15.42 36.47 3.48
C ASN A 91 -14.99 35.68 2.23
N GLU A 92 -13.75 35.19 2.21
CA GLU A 92 -13.32 34.23 1.19
C GLU A 92 -13.70 32.80 1.58
N VAL A 93 -14.83 32.33 1.04
CA VAL A 93 -15.29 30.94 1.24
C VAL A 93 -14.86 30.10 0.05
N THR A 94 -13.79 29.32 0.21
CA THR A 94 -13.36 28.32 -0.78
C THR A 94 -13.92 26.95 -0.41
N TYR A 95 -14.75 26.35 -1.27
CA TYR A 95 -15.26 24.99 -1.11
C TYR A 95 -14.29 24.00 -1.77
N LYS A 96 -13.69 23.11 -1.00
CA LYS A 96 -12.90 22.02 -1.55
C LYS A 96 -13.20 20.76 -0.74
N LYS A 97 -13.77 19.76 -1.43
CA LYS A 97 -14.39 18.55 -0.87
C LYS A 97 -13.33 17.45 -0.82
N VAL A 98 -12.97 17.03 0.39
CA VAL A 98 -11.96 15.97 0.60
C VAL A 98 -12.68 14.64 0.80
N TYR A 99 -12.37 13.68 -0.07
CA TYR A 99 -12.82 12.31 0.07
C TYR A 99 -11.72 11.48 0.72
N SER A 100 -12.05 10.67 1.72
CA SER A 100 -11.08 9.77 2.33
C SER A 100 -10.67 8.68 1.35
N LEU A 101 -9.45 8.14 1.49
CA LEU A 101 -9.00 7.02 0.67
C LEU A 101 -9.95 5.81 0.74
N PHE A 102 -10.57 5.59 1.90
CA PHE A 102 -11.63 4.60 2.09
C PHE A 102 -12.88 4.88 1.24
N TYR A 103 -13.27 6.14 1.10
CA TYR A 103 -14.35 6.52 0.19
C TYR A 103 -13.98 6.23 -1.26
N PHE A 104 -12.75 6.53 -1.69
CA PHE A 104 -12.28 6.17 -3.03
C PHE A 104 -12.31 4.68 -3.28
N TYR A 105 -11.77 3.88 -2.36
CA TYR A 105 -11.84 2.43 -2.45
C TYR A 105 -13.29 1.92 -2.60
N ASN A 106 -14.20 2.46 -1.79
CA ASN A 106 -15.61 2.09 -1.84
C ASN A 106 -16.35 2.53 -3.11
N ILE A 107 -15.85 3.52 -3.85
CA ILE A 107 -16.39 3.89 -5.17
C ILE A 107 -15.71 3.11 -6.30
N LEU A 108 -14.40 2.90 -6.17
CA LEU A 108 -13.56 2.25 -7.17
C LEU A 108 -14.03 0.83 -7.44
N ILE A 109 -14.19 0.02 -6.39
CA ILE A 109 -14.57 -1.39 -6.55
C ILE A 109 -15.93 -1.54 -7.25
N PRO A 110 -17.02 -0.87 -6.81
CA PRO A 110 -18.30 -0.92 -7.53
C PRO A 110 -18.21 -0.38 -8.96
N THR A 111 -17.43 0.67 -9.20
CA THR A 111 -17.26 1.25 -10.54
C THR A 111 -16.59 0.25 -11.48
N MET A 112 -15.51 -0.39 -11.03
CA MET A 112 -14.82 -1.42 -11.81
C MET A 112 -15.70 -2.66 -12.04
N LYS A 113 -16.53 -3.05 -11.06
CA LYS A 113 -17.54 -4.12 -11.24
C LYS A 113 -18.59 -3.75 -12.29
N ARG A 114 -19.11 -2.51 -12.25
CA ARG A 114 -20.08 -2.00 -13.24
C ARG A 114 -19.49 -1.99 -14.67
N LEU A 115 -18.19 -1.75 -14.79
CA LEU A 115 -17.45 -1.78 -16.06
C LEU A 115 -16.99 -3.19 -16.46
N ASN A 116 -17.33 -4.24 -15.69
CA ASN A 116 -16.88 -5.63 -15.90
C ASN A 116 -15.34 -5.79 -15.97
N LEU A 117 -14.61 -4.95 -15.24
CA LEU A 117 -13.14 -5.01 -15.20
C LEU A 117 -12.61 -6.02 -14.18
N ILE A 118 -13.44 -6.46 -13.23
CA ILE A 118 -13.05 -7.38 -12.16
C ILE A 118 -13.73 -8.73 -12.40
N ARG A 119 -12.95 -9.81 -12.44
CA ARG A 119 -13.47 -11.17 -12.45
C ARG A 119 -13.38 -11.80 -11.07
N SER A 120 -14.48 -12.37 -10.58
CA SER A 120 -14.39 -13.22 -9.39
C SER A 120 -13.88 -14.60 -9.80
N ILE A 121 -12.84 -15.09 -9.14
CA ILE A 121 -12.18 -16.35 -9.47
C ILE A 121 -12.11 -17.28 -8.27
N THR A 122 -11.99 -18.57 -8.56
CA THR A 122 -11.79 -19.67 -7.62
C THR A 122 -10.55 -20.48 -8.01
N ALA A 123 -10.17 -21.46 -7.19
CA ALA A 123 -9.07 -22.35 -7.53
C ALA A 123 -9.29 -23.11 -8.86
N LYS A 124 -10.54 -23.43 -9.20
CA LYS A 124 -10.88 -24.10 -10.46
C LYS A 124 -10.54 -23.25 -11.67
N ASP A 125 -10.81 -21.94 -11.61
CA ASP A 125 -10.51 -21.03 -12.71
C ASP A 125 -9.01 -20.94 -13.01
N ILE A 126 -8.16 -21.07 -11.99
CA ILE A 126 -6.70 -21.12 -12.14
C ILE A 126 -6.28 -22.45 -12.78
N ILE A 127 -6.86 -23.57 -12.32
CA ILE A 127 -6.57 -24.92 -12.83
C ILE A 127 -7.02 -25.06 -14.29
N ASP A 128 -8.16 -24.48 -14.65
CA ASP A 128 -8.78 -24.55 -15.97
C ASP A 128 -8.19 -23.52 -16.96
N ASN A 129 -7.12 -22.81 -16.58
CA ASN A 129 -6.44 -21.78 -17.39
C ASN A 129 -7.34 -20.60 -17.81
N ASN A 130 -8.31 -20.27 -16.97
CA ASN A 130 -9.24 -19.15 -17.17
C ASN A 130 -8.74 -17.86 -16.50
N VAL A 131 -7.45 -17.75 -16.17
CA VAL A 131 -6.84 -16.55 -15.55
C VAL A 131 -5.62 -16.13 -16.35
N TYR A 132 -5.52 -14.84 -16.66
CA TYR A 132 -4.47 -14.26 -17.48
C TYR A 132 -3.71 -13.17 -16.76
N ASP A 133 -2.46 -12.98 -17.16
CA ASP A 133 -1.62 -11.89 -16.66
C ASP A 133 -2.25 -10.53 -16.98
N GLY A 134 -2.22 -9.63 -16.01
CA GLY A 134 -2.75 -8.27 -16.13
C GLY A 134 -4.23 -8.11 -15.78
N GLU A 135 -4.99 -9.19 -15.60
CA GLU A 135 -6.39 -9.12 -15.21
C GLU A 135 -6.58 -8.67 -13.76
N PHE A 136 -7.67 -7.93 -13.49
CA PHE A 136 -8.11 -7.66 -12.13
C PHE A 136 -9.03 -8.77 -11.64
N VAL A 137 -8.69 -9.35 -10.49
CA VAL A 137 -9.38 -10.51 -9.93
C VAL A 137 -9.80 -10.29 -8.49
N GLU A 138 -10.89 -10.94 -8.11
CA GLU A 138 -11.41 -10.98 -6.74
C GLU A 138 -11.57 -12.45 -6.29
N PHE A 139 -10.95 -12.83 -5.19
CA PHE A 139 -11.00 -14.21 -4.68
C PHE A 139 -10.98 -14.27 -3.16
N HIS A 140 -11.34 -15.44 -2.61
CA HIS A 140 -11.32 -15.72 -1.18
C HIS A 140 -10.31 -16.84 -0.89
N GLY A 141 -9.69 -16.80 0.29
CA GLY A 141 -8.79 -17.86 0.72
C GLY A 141 -8.25 -17.63 2.13
N ASN A 142 -7.49 -18.60 2.62
CA ASN A 142 -6.85 -18.51 3.93
C ASN A 142 -5.45 -17.90 3.82
N MET A 143 -5.21 -16.81 4.54
CA MET A 143 -3.97 -16.05 4.47
C MET A 143 -2.90 -16.62 5.40
N SER A 144 -1.71 -16.88 4.89
CA SER A 144 -0.51 -17.23 5.67
C SER A 144 0.59 -16.22 5.36
N ILE A 145 1.02 -15.47 6.38
CA ILE A 145 1.94 -14.36 6.22
C ILE A 145 3.38 -14.86 6.31
N ASN A 146 4.22 -14.33 5.40
CA ASN A 146 5.67 -14.42 5.46
C ASN A 146 6.20 -15.86 5.53
N ILE A 147 6.33 -16.55 4.37
CA ILE A 147 6.81 -17.93 4.34
C ILE A 147 8.35 -17.98 4.29
N LEU A 148 8.96 -17.45 3.23
CA LEU A 148 10.41 -17.55 3.05
C LEU A 148 11.19 -16.63 3.99
N SER A 149 10.86 -15.34 4.04
CA SER A 149 11.60 -14.37 4.85
C SER A 149 11.50 -14.70 6.36
N ASN A 150 10.33 -15.13 6.85
CA ASN A 150 10.18 -15.62 8.21
C ASN A 150 10.99 -16.89 8.47
N THR A 151 11.01 -17.85 7.53
CA THR A 151 11.79 -19.09 7.69
C THR A 151 13.28 -18.77 7.79
N ILE A 152 13.78 -17.87 6.94
CA ILE A 152 15.17 -17.40 6.98
C ILE A 152 15.46 -16.67 8.30
N GLU A 153 14.60 -15.75 8.71
CA GLU A 153 14.75 -14.99 9.96
C GLU A 153 14.78 -15.91 11.18
N ASN A 154 13.85 -16.87 11.26
CA ASN A 154 13.83 -17.85 12.34
C ASN A 154 15.08 -18.73 12.34
N THR A 155 15.56 -19.16 11.15
CA THR A 155 16.80 -19.94 11.03
C THR A 155 18.01 -19.14 11.55
N ILE A 156 18.12 -17.85 11.19
CA ILE A 156 19.16 -16.94 11.70
C ILE A 156 19.09 -16.83 13.23
N ASN A 157 17.89 -16.64 13.77
CA ASN A 157 17.69 -16.48 15.21
C ASN A 157 18.03 -17.74 16.00
N ILE A 158 17.67 -18.92 15.48
CA ILE A 158 18.02 -20.21 16.06
C ILE A 158 19.54 -20.42 16.05
N LEU A 159 20.21 -20.19 14.91
CA LEU A 159 21.67 -20.31 14.80
C LEU A 159 22.42 -19.38 15.77
N LYS A 160 21.96 -18.12 15.89
CA LYS A 160 22.52 -17.16 16.85
C LYS A 160 22.34 -17.60 18.29
N SER A 161 21.23 -18.27 18.60
CA SER A 161 20.90 -18.75 19.95
C SER A 161 21.82 -19.88 20.42
N TYR A 162 22.32 -20.72 19.51
CA TYR A 162 23.24 -21.84 19.81
C TYR A 162 24.72 -21.46 19.91
N ASN A 163 25.07 -20.17 19.89
CA ASN A 163 26.44 -19.65 19.86
C ASN A 163 27.25 -20.10 18.63
N ILE A 164 27.19 -19.28 17.59
CA ILE A 164 27.79 -19.52 16.27
C ILE A 164 29.27 -19.93 16.32
N LYS A 165 30.08 -19.35 17.23
CA LYS A 165 31.52 -19.68 17.32
C LYS A 165 31.75 -21.15 17.63
N THR A 166 30.92 -21.72 18.51
CA THR A 166 30.99 -23.14 18.87
C THR A 166 30.47 -24.06 17.76
N LEU A 167 29.58 -23.56 16.91
CA LEU A 167 29.11 -24.29 15.74
C LEU A 167 30.19 -24.34 14.66
N ASP A 168 30.91 -23.23 14.43
CA ASP A 168 31.98 -23.14 13.43
C ASP A 168 33.10 -24.16 13.70
N GLU A 169 33.49 -24.36 14.96
CA GLU A 169 34.49 -25.37 15.36
C GLU A 169 34.12 -26.79 14.91
N ARG A 170 32.81 -27.11 14.83
CA ARG A 170 32.33 -28.43 14.41
C ARG A 170 32.42 -28.65 12.91
N VAL A 171 32.31 -27.60 12.09
CA VAL A 171 32.41 -27.70 10.62
C VAL A 171 33.80 -28.19 10.20
N TYR A 172 34.85 -27.65 10.82
CA TYR A 172 36.24 -28.00 10.51
C TYR A 172 36.54 -29.48 10.71
N THR A 173 35.76 -30.18 11.53
CA THR A 173 35.97 -31.62 11.81
C THR A 173 35.36 -32.55 10.76
N LYS A 174 34.48 -32.05 9.88
CA LYS A 174 33.63 -32.89 9.00
C LYS A 174 33.85 -32.65 7.50
N ASP A 175 34.64 -31.65 7.11
CA ASP A 175 34.98 -31.28 5.72
C ASP A 175 33.78 -31.28 4.75
N ILE A 176 32.67 -30.66 5.17
CA ILE A 176 31.42 -30.62 4.41
C ILE A 176 31.38 -29.53 3.32
N GLY A 177 32.39 -28.66 3.26
CA GLY A 177 32.50 -27.59 2.27
C GLY A 177 33.15 -26.32 2.81
N PRO A 178 33.24 -25.26 1.99
CA PRO A 178 34.00 -24.05 2.29
C PRO A 178 33.29 -23.05 3.21
N LEU A 179 31.99 -23.21 3.48
CA LEU A 179 31.21 -22.29 4.31
C LEU A 179 31.41 -22.57 5.80
N THR A 180 31.28 -21.53 6.63
CA THR A 180 31.11 -21.64 8.08
C THR A 180 29.70 -21.20 8.49
N TYR A 181 29.23 -21.53 9.70
CA TYR A 181 27.94 -21.04 10.19
C TYR A 181 27.92 -19.53 10.34
N THR A 182 29.05 -18.89 10.65
CA THR A 182 29.16 -17.42 10.58
C THR A 182 28.84 -16.91 9.18
N MET A 183 29.47 -17.47 8.14
CA MET A 183 29.21 -17.08 6.75
C MET A 183 27.75 -17.37 6.34
N ILE A 184 27.20 -18.52 6.76
CA ILE A 184 25.80 -18.87 6.49
C ILE A 184 24.86 -17.84 7.10
N VAL A 185 25.07 -17.44 8.35
CA VAL A 185 24.24 -16.42 9.01
C VAL A 185 24.34 -15.07 8.28
N ASP A 186 25.52 -14.68 7.81
CA ASP A 186 25.70 -13.45 7.04
C ASP A 186 24.98 -13.51 5.68
N ILE A 187 25.10 -14.63 4.97
CA ILE A 187 24.41 -14.89 3.70
C ILE A 187 22.89 -14.83 3.89
N LEU A 188 22.36 -15.56 4.87
CA LEU A 188 20.93 -15.57 5.18
C LEU A 188 20.43 -14.18 5.59
N THR A 189 21.22 -13.44 6.37
CA THR A 189 20.90 -12.06 6.78
C THR A 189 20.83 -11.14 5.56
N TYR A 190 21.75 -11.30 4.61
CA TYR A 190 21.74 -10.54 3.36
C TYR A 190 20.49 -10.88 2.51
N ILE A 191 20.21 -12.16 2.30
CA ILE A 191 19.02 -12.60 1.53
C ILE A 191 17.76 -12.03 2.17
N ASN A 192 17.62 -12.12 3.49
CA ASN A 192 16.43 -11.61 4.18
C ASN A 192 16.25 -10.09 3.99
N LYS A 193 17.35 -9.32 3.97
CA LYS A 193 17.30 -7.87 3.69
C LYS A 193 16.81 -7.56 2.28
N GLU A 194 17.27 -8.30 1.27
CA GLU A 194 16.79 -8.12 -0.11
C GLU A 194 15.32 -8.52 -0.26
N LEU A 195 14.89 -9.60 0.41
CA LEU A 195 13.48 -10.03 0.41
C LEU A 195 12.54 -9.01 1.08
N ALA A 196 13.03 -8.32 2.11
CA ALA A 196 12.32 -7.28 2.87
C ALA A 196 12.50 -5.86 2.30
N ARG A 197 13.19 -5.71 1.16
CA ARG A 197 13.53 -4.41 0.59
C ARG A 197 12.28 -3.57 0.33
N ASN A 198 12.40 -2.26 0.57
CA ASN A 198 11.31 -1.28 0.46
C ASN A 198 10.11 -1.58 1.38
N ASN A 199 10.33 -2.25 2.51
CA ASN A 199 9.29 -2.64 3.46
C ASN A 199 8.24 -3.58 2.85
N THR A 200 8.64 -4.35 1.83
CA THR A 200 7.77 -5.30 1.14
C THR A 200 7.97 -6.71 1.65
N PHE A 201 6.92 -7.52 1.64
CA PHE A 201 6.98 -8.93 2.03
C PHE A 201 5.97 -9.72 1.20
N ASP A 202 6.15 -11.02 1.16
CA ASP A 202 5.22 -11.90 0.46
C ASP A 202 4.29 -12.61 1.44
N CYS A 203 3.07 -12.83 0.99
CA CYS A 203 2.05 -13.54 1.72
C CYS A 203 1.42 -14.60 0.82
N LEU A 204 1.18 -15.80 1.36
CA LEU A 204 0.52 -16.87 0.64
C LEU A 204 -0.95 -16.91 1.02
N VAL A 205 -1.83 -17.01 0.03
CA VAL A 205 -3.25 -17.25 0.23
C VAL A 205 -3.60 -18.61 -0.35
N ASN A 206 -4.04 -19.52 0.52
CA ASN A 206 -4.50 -20.84 0.13
C ASN A 206 -5.96 -20.74 -0.35
N MET A 207 -6.21 -21.13 -1.60
CA MET A 207 -7.54 -21.13 -2.24
C MET A 207 -8.13 -22.55 -2.36
N GLY A 208 -7.60 -23.51 -1.58
CA GLY A 208 -7.91 -24.94 -1.65
C GLY A 208 -6.83 -25.69 -2.44
N ASN A 209 -7.12 -25.97 -3.71
CA ASN A 209 -6.21 -26.72 -4.59
C ASN A 209 -5.21 -25.84 -5.35
N SER A 210 -5.19 -24.53 -5.07
CA SER A 210 -4.29 -23.56 -5.70
C SER A 210 -3.83 -22.52 -4.71
N ASN A 211 -2.72 -21.84 -5.02
CA ASN A 211 -2.13 -20.84 -4.15
C ASN A 211 -2.05 -19.46 -4.84
N ALA A 212 -2.22 -18.40 -4.07
CA ALA A 212 -1.94 -17.04 -4.52
C ALA A 212 -0.80 -16.43 -3.71
N VAL A 213 0.22 -15.91 -4.39
CA VAL A 213 1.33 -15.17 -3.78
C VAL A 213 1.03 -13.68 -3.90
N LEU A 214 0.81 -13.03 -2.76
CA LEU A 214 0.56 -11.60 -2.66
C LEU A 214 1.86 -10.88 -2.34
N ASN A 215 2.17 -9.84 -3.11
CA ASN A 215 3.25 -8.92 -2.76
C ASN A 215 2.66 -7.72 -1.97
N LEU A 216 3.03 -7.61 -0.71
CA LEU A 216 2.51 -6.60 0.21
C LEU A 216 3.61 -5.61 0.61
N ASN A 217 3.18 -4.43 1.07
CA ASN A 217 4.05 -3.43 1.68
C ASN A 217 3.49 -3.06 3.06
N PHE A 218 4.31 -3.15 4.10
CA PHE A 218 3.89 -2.84 5.47
C PHE A 218 3.39 -1.40 5.64
N ASN A 219 3.81 -0.47 4.78
CA ASN A 219 3.34 0.92 4.80
C ASN A 219 1.83 1.06 4.53
N TYR A 220 1.22 0.06 3.90
CA TYR A 220 -0.18 0.04 3.49
C TYR A 220 -1.08 -0.83 4.38
N VAL A 221 -0.50 -1.47 5.40
CA VAL A 221 -1.22 -2.23 6.42
C VAL A 221 -1.82 -1.25 7.43
N ASP A 222 -3.02 -1.53 7.95
CA ASP A 222 -3.62 -0.70 8.98
C ASP A 222 -2.70 -0.60 10.21
N LYS A 223 -2.47 0.63 10.69
CA LYS A 223 -1.56 0.93 11.80
C LYS A 223 -2.04 0.40 13.15
N LYS A 224 -3.32 0.02 13.24
CA LYS A 224 -3.97 -0.39 14.49
C LYS A 224 -4.01 -1.90 14.73
N GLY A 225 -3.70 -2.72 13.72
CA GLY A 225 -3.59 -4.17 13.86
C GLY A 225 -2.26 -4.64 13.30
N ALA A 226 -1.50 -5.47 14.03
CA ALA A 226 -0.36 -6.12 13.40
C ALA A 226 -0.90 -7.11 12.38
N LEU A 227 -0.42 -7.10 11.14
CA LEU A 227 -0.84 -8.08 10.13
C LEU A 227 -0.66 -9.52 10.65
N TYR A 228 0.35 -9.73 11.51
CA TYR A 228 0.65 -10.98 12.20
C TYR A 228 -0.47 -11.45 13.14
N ASP A 229 -1.27 -10.55 13.71
CA ASP A 229 -2.48 -10.91 14.49
C ASP A 229 -3.59 -11.47 13.60
N ILE A 230 -3.47 -11.27 12.28
CA ILE A 230 -4.43 -11.66 11.24
C ILE A 230 -3.86 -12.82 10.41
N ALA A 231 -2.74 -13.43 10.83
CA ALA A 231 -2.25 -14.66 10.22
C ALA A 231 -3.31 -15.78 10.35
N GLN A 232 -3.42 -16.62 9.33
CA GLN A 232 -4.37 -17.74 9.24
C GLN A 232 -5.85 -17.35 9.18
N CYS A 233 -6.17 -16.12 8.77
CA CYS A 233 -7.54 -15.67 8.60
C CYS A 233 -8.13 -16.04 7.23
N ASN A 234 -9.45 -16.15 7.15
CA ASN A 234 -10.16 -16.16 5.86
C ASN A 234 -10.25 -14.73 5.35
N CYS A 235 -9.63 -14.46 4.22
CA CYS A 235 -9.59 -13.15 3.62
C CYS A 235 -10.24 -13.15 2.24
N LYS A 236 -10.63 -11.95 1.82
CA LYS A 236 -11.02 -11.61 0.47
C LYS A 236 -9.98 -10.66 -0.10
N VAL A 237 -9.45 -11.02 -1.26
CA VAL A 237 -8.39 -10.27 -1.94
C VAL A 237 -8.93 -9.70 -3.24
N PHE A 238 -8.68 -8.43 -3.45
CA PHE A 238 -8.84 -7.77 -4.74
C PHE A 238 -7.49 -7.28 -5.23
N GLY A 239 -7.10 -7.65 -6.45
CA GLY A 239 -5.80 -7.29 -6.99
C GLY A 239 -5.64 -7.55 -8.47
N LYS A 240 -4.47 -7.20 -8.98
CA LYS A 240 -4.06 -7.42 -10.38
C LYS A 240 -3.15 -8.63 -10.46
N VAL A 241 -3.42 -9.54 -11.39
CA VAL A 241 -2.58 -10.71 -11.66
C VAL A 241 -1.30 -10.27 -12.36
N CYS A 242 -0.15 -10.72 -11.87
CA CYS A 242 1.17 -10.42 -12.42
C CYS A 242 1.81 -11.61 -13.12
N LYS A 243 1.52 -12.82 -12.63
CA LYS A 243 2.04 -14.08 -13.16
C LYS A 243 1.05 -15.19 -12.87
N VAL A 244 0.81 -16.07 -13.83
CA VAL A 244 0.06 -17.32 -13.65
C VAL A 244 0.99 -18.51 -13.89
N ALA A 245 0.98 -19.47 -12.97
CA ALA A 245 1.72 -20.73 -13.06
C ALA A 245 0.73 -21.89 -13.18
N THR A 246 0.56 -22.43 -14.38
CA THR A 246 -0.49 -23.42 -14.71
C THR A 246 0.09 -24.79 -15.08
N LYS A 247 1.32 -24.83 -15.58
CA LYS A 247 2.02 -26.08 -15.90
C LYS A 247 2.77 -26.58 -14.67
N LYS A 248 2.92 -27.90 -14.54
CA LYS A 248 3.66 -28.53 -13.43
C LYS A 248 5.12 -28.04 -13.28
N THR A 249 5.74 -27.57 -14.36
CA THR A 249 7.11 -27.03 -14.37
C THR A 249 7.17 -25.54 -14.00
N GLU A 250 6.03 -24.84 -14.03
CA GLU A 250 5.93 -23.43 -13.71
C GLU A 250 5.76 -23.22 -12.21
N HIS A 251 6.40 -22.19 -11.70
CA HIS A 251 6.35 -21.80 -10.29
C HIS A 251 6.45 -20.28 -10.14
N ILE A 252 6.10 -19.79 -8.96
CA ILE A 252 6.36 -18.43 -8.52
C ILE A 252 7.51 -18.49 -7.51
N SER A 253 8.66 -17.95 -7.91
CA SER A 253 9.84 -17.85 -7.04
C SER A 253 9.61 -16.79 -5.97
N LEU A 254 9.86 -17.17 -4.72
CA LEU A 254 9.89 -16.28 -3.57
C LEU A 254 11.22 -15.51 -3.49
N LEU A 255 12.22 -15.90 -4.29
CA LEU A 255 13.50 -15.23 -4.44
C LEU A 255 13.51 -14.12 -5.50
N ARG A 256 12.41 -13.93 -6.24
CA ARG A 256 12.30 -12.94 -7.36
C ARG A 256 12.71 -11.51 -7.05
N LYS A 257 12.69 -11.10 -5.78
CA LYS A 257 13.13 -9.78 -5.33
C LYS A 257 14.65 -9.61 -5.31
N THR A 258 15.38 -10.71 -5.29
CA THR A 258 16.85 -10.72 -5.29
C THR A 258 17.44 -10.39 -6.66
N GLY A 259 16.65 -10.53 -7.73
CA GLY A 259 17.08 -10.34 -9.12
C GLY A 259 17.98 -11.45 -9.67
N LEU A 260 18.32 -12.47 -8.87
CA LEU A 260 19.20 -13.59 -9.23
C LEU A 260 18.69 -14.92 -8.64
N ASP A 261 17.42 -15.23 -8.89
CA ASP A 261 16.69 -16.34 -8.27
C ASP A 261 17.44 -17.67 -8.29
N SER A 262 17.91 -18.09 -9.47
CA SER A 262 18.60 -19.38 -9.65
C SER A 262 19.93 -19.45 -8.89
N TYR A 263 20.63 -18.33 -8.75
CA TYR A 263 21.87 -18.26 -7.97
C TYR A 263 21.57 -18.44 -6.48
N TYR A 264 20.58 -17.71 -5.96
CA TYR A 264 20.22 -17.80 -4.54
C TYR A 264 19.57 -19.12 -4.17
N GLU A 265 18.82 -19.75 -5.08
CA GLU A 265 18.29 -21.10 -4.90
C GLU A 265 19.43 -22.13 -4.78
N THR A 266 20.42 -22.06 -5.67
CA THR A 266 21.61 -22.92 -5.60
C THR A 266 22.40 -22.67 -4.31
N LEU A 267 22.56 -21.41 -3.91
CA LEU A 267 23.26 -21.02 -2.69
C LEU A 267 22.54 -21.56 -1.44
N LEU A 268 21.22 -21.41 -1.34
CA LEU A 268 20.42 -21.96 -0.24
C LEU A 268 20.50 -23.48 -0.20
N THR A 269 20.45 -24.14 -1.36
CA THR A 269 20.62 -25.60 -1.46
C THR A 269 22.00 -26.05 -0.96
N SER A 270 23.04 -25.26 -1.21
CA SER A 270 24.41 -25.55 -0.72
C SER A 270 24.55 -25.44 0.81
N ILE A 271 23.60 -24.78 1.48
CA ILE A 271 23.58 -24.64 2.94
C ILE A 271 22.95 -25.88 3.60
N ASN A 272 22.09 -26.63 2.91
CA ASN A 272 21.37 -27.78 3.47
C ASN A 272 22.27 -28.81 4.18
N PRO A 273 23.44 -29.22 3.66
CA PRO A 273 24.33 -30.15 4.35
C PRO A 273 24.77 -29.66 5.75
N TYR A 274 24.93 -28.34 5.91
CA TYR A 274 25.30 -27.72 7.18
C TYR A 274 24.17 -27.78 8.20
N LEU A 275 22.92 -27.59 7.76
CA LEU A 275 21.73 -27.69 8.60
C LEU A 275 21.44 -29.14 9.00
N ILE A 276 21.68 -30.09 8.10
CA ILE A 276 21.57 -31.53 8.37
C ILE A 276 22.61 -31.94 9.43
N LEU A 277 23.87 -31.49 9.30
CA LEU A 277 24.91 -31.78 10.30
C LEU A 277 24.51 -31.34 11.71
N LEU A 278 23.85 -30.18 11.84
CA LEU A 278 23.35 -29.70 13.13
C LEU A 278 22.19 -30.55 13.64
N ASN A 279 21.23 -30.91 12.79
CA ASN A 279 20.13 -31.80 13.17
C ASN A 279 20.63 -33.20 13.61
N ASP A 280 21.58 -33.79 12.88
CA ASP A 280 22.21 -35.06 13.25
C ASP A 280 22.99 -34.98 14.58
N SER A 281 23.44 -33.78 14.95
CA SER A 281 24.12 -33.51 16.21
C SER A 281 23.15 -33.16 17.36
N GLY A 282 21.84 -33.21 17.14
CA GLY A 282 20.80 -32.97 18.13
C GLY A 282 20.32 -31.52 18.26
N TYR A 283 20.75 -30.61 17.38
CA TYR A 283 20.21 -29.25 17.32
C TYR A 283 18.90 -29.24 16.55
N LEU A 284 17.91 -28.45 16.97
CA LEU A 284 16.62 -28.37 16.29
C LEU A 284 16.62 -27.19 15.32
N ILE A 285 16.80 -27.46 14.04
CA ILE A 285 16.89 -26.40 13.01
C ILE A 285 15.96 -26.75 11.83
N PRO A 286 15.15 -25.79 11.34
CA PRO A 286 14.34 -25.98 10.14
C PRO A 286 15.22 -26.40 8.94
N LEU A 287 14.85 -27.50 8.27
CA LEU A 287 15.58 -28.03 7.13
C LEU A 287 15.06 -27.51 5.79
N ASP A 288 13.76 -27.24 5.70
CA ASP A 288 13.09 -26.98 4.43
C ASP A 288 12.86 -25.48 4.22
N ILE A 289 13.80 -24.83 3.53
CA ILE A 289 13.63 -23.47 3.04
C ILE A 289 12.86 -23.54 1.71
N ILE A 290 11.54 -23.32 1.78
CA ILE A 290 10.68 -23.31 0.58
C ILE A 290 10.92 -22.01 -0.21
N THR A 291 11.50 -22.15 -1.40
CA THR A 291 11.80 -21.03 -2.31
C THR A 291 10.74 -20.82 -3.38
N ASP A 292 9.94 -21.84 -3.68
CA ASP A 292 9.07 -21.85 -4.86
C ASP A 292 7.65 -22.32 -4.54
N ILE A 293 6.68 -21.59 -5.09
CA ILE A 293 5.27 -21.96 -5.06
C ILE A 293 4.91 -22.53 -6.43
N TYR A 294 4.79 -23.86 -6.48
CA TYR A 294 4.49 -24.60 -7.70
C TYR A 294 3.03 -24.45 -8.11
N SER A 295 2.80 -24.65 -9.41
CA SER A 295 1.48 -24.71 -10.02
C SER A 295 0.52 -25.69 -9.32
N PRO A 296 -0.80 -25.39 -9.26
CA PRO A 296 -1.47 -24.20 -9.79
C PRO A 296 -1.35 -23.00 -8.85
N ALA A 297 -0.78 -21.89 -9.35
CA ALA A 297 -0.57 -20.70 -8.54
C ALA A 297 -0.66 -19.39 -9.35
N ILE A 298 -1.02 -18.31 -8.66
CA ILE A 298 -1.02 -16.96 -9.23
C ILE A 298 -0.23 -15.98 -8.35
N GLN A 299 0.46 -15.03 -8.96
CA GLN A 299 1.07 -13.90 -8.28
C GLN A 299 0.16 -12.70 -8.46
N VAL A 300 -0.17 -12.01 -7.38
CA VAL A 300 -1.11 -10.88 -7.39
C VAL A 300 -0.49 -9.69 -6.69
N ILE A 301 -0.60 -8.51 -7.30
CA ILE A 301 -0.43 -7.23 -6.61
C ILE A 301 -1.79 -6.83 -6.04
N PRO A 302 -1.98 -6.91 -4.72
CA PRO A 302 -3.26 -6.57 -4.10
C PRO A 302 -3.48 -5.06 -4.14
N VAL A 303 -4.71 -4.68 -4.47
CA VAL A 303 -5.21 -3.32 -4.31
C VAL A 303 -5.88 -3.18 -2.94
N GLY A 304 -6.58 -4.21 -2.48
CA GLY A 304 -7.16 -4.25 -1.15
C GLY A 304 -7.40 -5.66 -0.63
N ILE A 305 -7.34 -5.80 0.69
CA ILE A 305 -7.61 -7.07 1.39
C ILE A 305 -8.54 -6.81 2.55
N SER A 306 -9.61 -7.59 2.62
CA SER A 306 -10.57 -7.55 3.71
C SER A 306 -10.72 -8.90 4.41
N VAL A 307 -10.99 -8.87 5.70
CA VAL A 307 -11.28 -10.03 6.56
C VAL A 307 -12.64 -9.87 7.23
#